data_AF-A0A2V5MX93-F1
#
_entry.id   AF-A0A2V5MX93-F1
#
_cell.length_a   1.000
_cell.length_b   1.000
_cell.length_c   1.000
_cell.angle_alpha   90.00
_cell.angle_beta   90.00
_cell.angle_gamma   90.00
#
_symmetry.space_group_name_H-M   'P 1'
#
loop_
_entity.id
_entity.type
_entity.pdbx_description
1 polymer ?
#
loop_
_entity_poly.entity_id
_entity_poly.type
_entity_poly.pdbx_seq_one_letter_code
_entity_poly.pdbx_strand_id
1 'polypeptide(L)'
;MTADLLYRKKYRLSDLFDQSGEPASMDFVNLVSRIVPHGWYYQEQLSYCRLFENQLQGTFDAAQRRVSPSQIASNSRELEREIAGGRLGKSFKAVIHHQVIAAMLLPALGKLPLKASMAQTSADHAALACALERFRLSNGQFPETLELLVPRFVSRLPHDLIPGKPYRYRLTENGQFVLYSVGWNEKDDGGAPGKTLPVGFDEKEGDWVWKYPNK
;
A
#
# COMPACT_ATOMS: atom_id res chain seq x y z
N MET A 1 2.47 14.93 14.88
CA MET A 1 2.83 16.24 14.30
C MET A 1 1.60 17.12 14.06
N THR A 2 0.54 16.62 13.43
CA THR A 2 -0.68 17.37 13.09
C THR A 2 -1.49 17.85 14.31
N ALA A 3 -1.69 17.00 15.32
CA ALA A 3 -2.40 17.39 16.55
C ALA A 3 -1.63 18.45 17.37
N ASP A 4 -0.29 18.35 17.45
CA ASP A 4 0.56 19.34 18.14
C ASP A 4 0.60 20.70 17.40
N LEU A 5 0.52 20.69 16.07
CA LEU A 5 0.42 21.91 15.25
C LEU A 5 -0.94 22.62 15.40
N LEU A 6 -2.03 21.87 15.48
CA LEU A 6 -3.37 22.37 15.82
C LEU A 6 -3.41 22.91 17.25
N TYR A 7 -2.82 22.17 18.19
CA TYR A 7 -2.69 22.53 19.60
C TYR A 7 -1.97 23.86 19.81
N ARG A 8 -0.87 24.10 19.09
CA ARG A 8 -0.11 25.37 19.14
C ARG A 8 -0.80 26.54 18.42
N LYS A 9 -2.05 26.37 17.97
CA LYS A 9 -2.85 27.35 17.21
C LYS A 9 -2.16 27.90 15.95
N LYS A 10 -1.17 27.19 15.40
CA LYS A 10 -0.53 27.60 14.15
C LYS A 10 -1.42 27.35 12.93
N TYR A 11 -2.38 26.43 13.06
CA TYR A 11 -3.40 26.10 12.06
C TYR A 11 -4.73 25.85 12.76
N ARG A 12 -5.85 26.19 12.11
CA ARG A 12 -7.20 25.82 12.58
C ARG A 12 -7.61 24.48 11.99
N LEU A 13 -8.48 23.78 12.70
CA LEU A 13 -9.08 22.53 12.22
C LEU A 13 -9.78 22.72 10.87
N SER A 14 -10.43 23.86 10.67
CA SER A 14 -11.02 24.28 9.39
C SER A 14 -10.04 24.39 8.24
N ASP A 15 -8.78 24.74 8.51
CA ASP A 15 -7.74 24.93 7.49
C ASP A 15 -7.24 23.57 6.97
N LEU A 16 -7.57 22.48 7.68
CA LEU A 16 -7.25 21.11 7.30
C LEU A 16 -8.35 20.46 6.46
N PHE A 17 -9.56 21.04 6.41
CA PHE A 17 -10.65 20.54 5.58
C PHE A 17 -10.66 21.27 4.24
N ASP A 18 -10.72 20.50 3.16
CA ASP A 18 -10.93 21.04 1.82
C ASP A 18 -12.32 21.71 1.75
N GLN A 19 -12.44 22.85 1.05
CA GLN A 19 -13.66 23.67 0.97
C GLN A 19 -14.85 22.97 0.28
N SER A 20 -14.71 21.69 -0.07
CA SER A 20 -15.69 20.86 -0.76
C SER A 20 -16.77 20.24 0.16
N GLY A 21 -16.71 20.48 1.48
CA GLY A 21 -17.73 20.06 2.44
C GLY A 21 -18.98 20.95 2.44
N GLU A 22 -20.14 20.40 2.85
CA GLU A 22 -21.36 21.20 3.01
C GLU A 22 -21.10 22.40 3.95
N PRO A 23 -21.58 23.61 3.62
CA PRO A 23 -21.25 24.83 4.37
C PRO A 23 -21.59 24.74 5.87
N ALA A 24 -22.71 24.07 6.21
CA ALA A 24 -23.10 23.83 7.61
C ALA A 24 -22.10 22.95 8.39
N SER A 25 -21.41 22.03 7.71
CA SER A 25 -20.39 21.17 8.30
C SER A 25 -19.08 21.91 8.56
N MET A 26 -18.71 22.84 7.67
CA MET A 26 -17.53 23.69 7.82
C MET A 26 -17.70 24.73 8.94
N ASP A 27 -18.90 25.30 9.08
CA ASP A 27 -19.23 26.22 10.16
C ASP A 27 -19.19 25.54 11.53
N PHE A 28 -19.68 24.29 11.61
CA PHE A 28 -19.63 23.49 12.84
C PHE A 28 -18.20 23.13 13.25
N VAL A 29 -17.36 22.67 12.31
CA VAL A 29 -15.94 22.37 12.58
C VAL A 29 -15.19 23.64 13.03
N ASN A 30 -15.47 24.78 12.41
CA ASN A 30 -14.93 26.08 12.82
C ASN A 30 -15.32 26.44 14.25
N LEU A 31 -16.60 26.30 14.61
CA LEU A 31 -17.10 26.59 15.94
C LEU A 31 -16.45 25.67 16.99
N VAL A 32 -16.42 24.36 16.71
CA VAL A 32 -15.78 23.36 17.57
C VAL A 32 -14.32 23.72 17.79
N SER A 33 -13.55 23.98 16.73
CA SER A 33 -12.11 24.28 16.82
C SER A 33 -11.75 25.44 17.76
N ARG A 34 -12.69 26.38 18.00
CA ARG A 34 -12.49 27.53 18.91
C ARG A 34 -12.78 27.20 20.37
N ILE A 35 -13.56 26.15 20.63
CA ILE A 35 -14.15 25.86 21.95
C ILE A 35 -13.60 24.54 22.54
N VAL A 36 -13.01 23.64 21.75
CA VAL A 36 -12.58 22.34 22.26
C VAL A 36 -11.47 22.42 23.32
N PRO A 37 -11.64 21.73 24.47
CA PRO A 37 -10.62 21.67 25.51
C PRO A 37 -9.39 20.87 25.06
N HIS A 38 -8.27 21.05 25.77
CA HIS A 38 -6.99 20.41 25.44
C HIS A 38 -7.08 18.87 25.46
N GLY A 39 -7.94 18.30 26.32
CA GLY A 39 -8.19 16.86 26.41
C GLY A 39 -8.75 16.24 25.12
N TRP A 40 -9.46 17.02 24.30
CA TRP A 40 -10.06 16.53 23.06
C TRP A 40 -9.01 16.12 22.02
N TYR A 41 -7.90 16.87 21.92
CA TYR A 41 -6.80 16.52 21.01
C TYR A 41 -6.09 15.22 21.40
N TYR A 42 -6.00 14.92 22.70
CA TYR A 42 -5.46 13.64 23.18
C TYR A 42 -6.38 12.48 22.81
N GLN A 43 -7.69 12.67 22.88
CA GLN A 43 -8.67 11.66 22.45
C GLN A 43 -8.62 11.45 20.94
N GLU A 44 -8.47 12.50 20.15
CA GLU A 44 -8.24 12.42 18.70
C GLU A 44 -6.95 11.67 18.36
N GLN A 45 -5.85 11.95 19.08
CA GLN A 45 -4.59 11.23 18.88
C GLN A 45 -4.73 9.74 19.21
N LEU A 46 -5.37 9.42 20.35
CA LEU A 46 -5.62 8.04 20.75
C LEU A 46 -6.48 7.29 19.73
N SER A 47 -7.55 7.94 19.26
CA SER A 47 -8.45 7.42 18.24
C SER A 47 -7.72 7.20 16.92
N TYR A 48 -6.93 8.17 16.46
CA TYR A 48 -6.07 8.03 15.28
C TYR A 48 -5.12 6.84 15.41
N CYS A 49 -4.39 6.72 16.52
CA CYS A 49 -3.44 5.63 16.73
C CYS A 49 -4.14 4.26 16.72
N ARG A 50 -5.29 4.13 17.38
CA ARG A 50 -6.06 2.88 17.40
C ARG A 50 -6.59 2.50 16.02
N LEU A 51 -7.18 3.45 15.29
CA LEU A 51 -7.70 3.20 13.96
C LEU A 51 -6.57 2.89 12.96
N PHE A 52 -5.43 3.55 13.09
CA PHE A 52 -4.24 3.23 12.30
C PHE A 52 -3.69 1.83 12.61
N GLU A 53 -3.64 1.45 13.88
CA GLU A 53 -3.22 0.11 14.31
C GLU A 53 -4.17 -0.97 13.77
N ASN A 54 -5.49 -0.77 13.91
CA ASN A 54 -6.50 -1.65 13.32
C ASN A 54 -6.33 -1.74 11.80
N GLN A 55 -6.02 -0.63 11.12
CA GLN A 55 -5.79 -0.63 9.68
C GLN A 55 -4.58 -1.48 9.28
N LEU A 56 -3.51 -1.50 10.08
CA LEU A 56 -2.29 -2.28 9.84
C LEU A 56 -2.36 -3.73 10.33
N GLN A 57 -3.28 -4.05 11.25
CA GLN A 57 -3.38 -5.37 11.84
C GLN A 57 -3.60 -6.45 10.77
N GLY A 58 -2.71 -7.45 10.77
CA GLY A 58 -2.75 -8.58 9.84
C GLY A 58 -2.38 -8.25 8.39
N THR A 59 -1.98 -7.02 8.08
CA THR A 59 -1.65 -6.60 6.70
C THR A 59 -0.23 -6.95 6.28
N PHE A 60 0.70 -6.99 7.24
CA PHE A 60 2.12 -7.29 7.02
C PHE A 60 2.61 -8.35 8.00
N ASP A 61 3.30 -9.36 7.49
CA ASP A 61 4.13 -10.25 8.28
C ASP A 61 5.59 -9.90 8.05
N ALA A 62 6.21 -9.22 9.01
CA ALA A 62 7.61 -8.79 8.91
C ALA A 62 8.60 -9.96 8.96
N ALA A 63 8.27 -11.04 9.68
CA ALA A 63 9.14 -12.21 9.79
C ALA A 63 9.19 -12.98 8.47
N GLN A 64 8.03 -13.12 7.81
CA GLN A 64 7.93 -13.77 6.51
C GLN A 64 8.12 -12.80 5.33
N ARG A 65 8.27 -11.50 5.57
CA ARG A 65 8.26 -10.44 4.53
C ARG A 65 7.07 -10.61 3.58
N ARG A 66 5.86 -10.66 4.13
CA ARG A 66 4.62 -10.84 3.35
C ARG A 66 3.66 -9.69 3.55
N VAL A 67 2.87 -9.44 2.51
CA VAL A 67 1.78 -8.47 2.51
C VAL A 67 0.49 -9.17 2.12
N SER A 68 -0.62 -8.83 2.76
CA SER A 68 -1.94 -9.41 2.50
C SER A 68 -2.92 -8.39 1.90
N PRO A 69 -3.00 -8.29 0.55
CA PRO A 69 -3.92 -7.37 -0.14
C PRO A 69 -5.38 -7.49 0.29
N SER A 70 -5.90 -8.72 0.40
CA SER A 70 -7.26 -9.00 0.88
C SER A 70 -7.54 -8.44 2.28
N GLN A 71 -6.58 -8.58 3.21
CA GLN A 71 -6.70 -8.00 4.56
C GLN A 71 -6.69 -6.47 4.51
N ILE A 72 -5.81 -5.86 3.70
CA ILE A 72 -5.75 -4.40 3.52
C ILE A 72 -7.09 -3.88 2.98
N ALA A 73 -7.68 -4.57 1.99
CA ALA A 73 -8.99 -4.23 1.43
C ALA A 73 -10.13 -4.44 2.43
N SER A 74 -10.04 -5.44 3.32
CA SER A 74 -10.97 -5.63 4.42
C SER A 74 -10.90 -4.47 5.41
N ASN A 75 -9.72 -4.19 5.94
CA ASN A 75 -9.47 -3.14 6.94
C ASN A 75 -9.86 -1.76 6.40
N SER A 76 -9.59 -1.48 5.12
CA SER A 76 -9.99 -0.22 4.49
C SER A 76 -11.51 -0.07 4.39
N ARG A 77 -12.23 -1.14 4.04
CA ARG A 77 -13.71 -1.12 4.00
C ARG A 77 -14.32 -0.99 5.39
N GLU A 78 -13.71 -1.60 6.40
CA GLU A 78 -14.16 -1.46 7.79
C GLU A 78 -13.95 -0.02 8.30
N LEU A 79 -12.77 0.55 8.05
CA LEU A 79 -12.47 1.94 8.36
C LEU A 79 -13.45 2.91 7.69
N GLU A 80 -13.75 2.70 6.41
CA GLU A 80 -14.76 3.49 5.69
C GLU A 80 -16.14 3.39 6.33
N ARG A 81 -16.54 2.22 6.84
CA ARG A 81 -17.83 2.03 7.54
C ARG A 81 -17.84 2.71 8.91
N GLU A 82 -16.74 2.63 9.66
CA GLU A 82 -16.64 3.27 10.97
C GLU A 82 -16.71 4.80 10.85
N ILE A 83 -16.04 5.35 9.83
CA ILE A 83 -15.94 6.79 9.55
C ILE A 83 -17.14 7.32 8.73
N ALA A 84 -17.87 6.47 8.00
CA ALA A 84 -19.09 6.88 7.31
C ALA A 84 -20.17 7.27 8.34
N GLY A 85 -20.33 8.58 8.55
CA GLY A 85 -21.42 9.14 9.33
C GLY A 85 -22.78 8.73 8.76
N GLY A 86 -23.69 8.30 9.64
CA GLY A 86 -25.09 8.05 9.29
C GLY A 86 -25.82 9.33 8.87
N ARG A 87 -27.16 9.23 8.71
CA ARG A 87 -28.09 10.26 8.20
C ARG A 87 -28.03 11.69 8.81
N LEU A 88 -27.21 11.94 9.84
CA LEU A 88 -27.05 13.25 10.48
C LEU A 88 -25.73 13.99 10.11
N GLY A 89 -24.97 13.50 9.12
CA GLY A 89 -23.81 14.20 8.57
C GLY A 89 -22.46 13.67 9.09
N LYS A 90 -21.51 13.45 8.18
CA LYS A 90 -20.17 12.88 8.45
C LYS A 90 -19.40 13.64 9.53
N SER A 91 -19.51 14.97 9.58
CA SER A 91 -18.66 15.81 10.41
C SER A 91 -19.08 15.88 11.89
N PHE A 92 -20.37 15.78 12.20
CA PHE A 92 -20.87 15.84 13.60
C PHE A 92 -20.51 14.56 14.38
N LYS A 93 -20.71 13.39 13.74
CA LYS A 93 -20.33 12.09 14.32
C LYS A 93 -18.81 12.01 14.54
N ALA A 94 -18.02 12.44 13.56
CA ALA A 94 -16.56 12.42 13.67
C ALA A 94 -16.05 13.28 14.83
N VAL A 95 -16.64 14.47 15.06
CA VAL A 95 -16.28 15.34 16.19
C VAL A 95 -16.64 14.73 17.54
N ILE A 96 -17.84 14.13 17.67
CA ILE A 96 -18.29 13.51 18.93
C ILE A 96 -17.47 12.28 19.27
N HIS A 97 -17.10 11.48 18.27
CA HIS A 97 -16.34 10.25 18.48
C HIS A 97 -14.81 10.47 18.50
N HIS A 98 -14.35 11.72 18.44
CA HIS A 98 -12.92 12.05 18.36
C HIS A 98 -12.21 11.36 17.19
N GLN A 99 -12.84 11.33 16.02
CA GLN A 99 -12.35 10.65 14.81
C GLN A 99 -12.06 11.64 13.67
N VAL A 100 -12.01 12.94 13.93
CA VAL A 100 -11.83 13.96 12.88
C VAL A 100 -10.50 13.79 12.16
N ILE A 101 -9.40 13.71 12.92
CA ILE A 101 -8.05 13.57 12.36
C ILE A 101 -7.91 12.22 11.65
N ALA A 102 -8.49 11.16 12.22
CA ALA A 102 -8.49 9.83 11.63
C ALA A 102 -9.24 9.79 10.29
N ALA A 103 -10.44 10.38 10.24
CA ALA A 103 -11.27 10.47 9.04
C ALA A 103 -10.60 11.22 7.89
N MET A 104 -9.76 12.20 8.22
CA MET A 104 -9.04 12.99 7.24
C MET A 104 -7.76 12.30 6.74
N LEU A 105 -6.95 11.76 7.66
CA LEU A 105 -5.59 11.31 7.34
C LEU A 105 -5.54 9.85 6.87
N LEU A 106 -6.31 8.96 7.49
CA LEU A 106 -6.19 7.52 7.24
C LEU A 106 -6.56 7.09 5.81
N PRO A 107 -7.55 7.70 5.11
CA PRO A 107 -7.84 7.35 3.71
C PRO A 107 -6.63 7.60 2.79
N ALA A 108 -5.86 8.66 3.04
CA ALA A 108 -4.67 8.98 2.24
C ALA A 108 -3.55 7.94 2.44
N LEU A 109 -3.53 7.25 3.58
CA LEU A 109 -2.52 6.22 3.89
C LEU A 109 -2.89 4.83 3.34
N GLY A 110 -4.13 4.59 2.92
CA GLY A 110 -4.60 3.28 2.48
C GLY A 110 -3.85 2.69 1.28
N LYS A 111 -3.23 3.52 0.44
CA LYS A 111 -2.42 3.09 -0.72
C LYS A 111 -0.93 2.87 -0.40
N LEU A 112 -0.47 3.18 0.80
CA LEU A 112 0.93 3.02 1.17
C LEU A 112 1.41 1.56 1.08
N PRO A 113 0.67 0.56 1.58
CA PRO A 113 1.07 -0.84 1.43
C PRO A 113 1.29 -1.25 -0.02
N LEU A 114 0.36 -0.88 -0.90
CA LEU A 114 0.45 -1.17 -2.33
C LEU A 114 1.73 -0.58 -2.93
N LYS A 115 2.00 0.71 -2.68
CA LYS A 115 3.20 1.39 -3.19
C LYS A 115 4.49 0.77 -2.67
N ALA A 116 4.54 0.41 -1.39
CA ALA A 116 5.70 -0.24 -0.79
C ALA A 116 5.95 -1.62 -1.42
N SER A 117 4.90 -2.42 -1.62
CA SER A 117 4.98 -3.72 -2.29
C SER A 117 5.42 -3.61 -3.74
N MET A 118 4.91 -2.63 -4.49
CA MET A 118 5.36 -2.36 -5.86
C MET A 118 6.87 -2.07 -5.92
N ALA A 119 7.35 -1.19 -5.02
CA ALA A 119 8.76 -0.81 -4.97
C ALA A 119 9.66 -2.00 -4.59
N GLN A 120 9.27 -2.78 -3.59
CA GLN A 120 10.02 -3.96 -3.16
C GLN A 120 10.03 -5.05 -4.25
N THR A 121 8.89 -5.36 -4.88
CA THR A 121 8.85 -6.31 -6.00
C THR A 121 9.67 -5.82 -7.19
N SER A 122 9.67 -4.53 -7.49
CA SER A 122 10.53 -3.97 -8.55
C SER A 122 12.01 -4.16 -8.24
N ALA A 123 12.43 -3.94 -7.00
CA ALA A 123 13.81 -4.15 -6.57
C ALA A 123 14.22 -5.64 -6.64
N ASP A 124 13.34 -6.55 -6.19
CA ASP A 124 13.59 -7.98 -6.22
C ASP A 124 13.66 -8.53 -7.66
N HIS A 125 12.75 -8.07 -8.55
CA HIS A 125 12.82 -8.40 -9.97
C HIS A 125 14.10 -7.88 -10.63
N ALA A 126 14.51 -6.65 -10.34
CA ALA A 126 15.73 -6.09 -10.90
C ALA A 126 16.97 -6.88 -10.45
N ALA A 127 17.04 -7.26 -9.17
CA ALA A 127 18.13 -8.08 -8.66
C ALA A 127 18.19 -9.46 -9.33
N LEU A 128 17.04 -10.13 -9.49
CA LEU A 128 16.94 -11.42 -10.19
C LEU A 128 17.29 -11.30 -11.68
N ALA A 129 16.78 -10.27 -12.37
CA ALA A 129 17.09 -10.02 -13.78
C ALA A 129 18.59 -9.80 -13.99
N CYS A 130 19.24 -9.02 -13.13
CA CYS A 130 20.69 -8.85 -13.17
C CYS A 130 21.44 -10.18 -12.96
N ALA A 131 20.99 -11.02 -12.02
CA ALA A 131 21.59 -12.33 -11.78
C ALA A 131 21.42 -13.28 -12.98
N LEU A 132 20.22 -13.30 -13.59
CA LEU A 132 19.91 -14.07 -14.80
C LEU A 132 20.79 -13.65 -15.97
N GLU A 133 20.97 -12.35 -16.21
CA GLU A 133 21.84 -11.85 -17.27
C GLU A 133 23.32 -12.20 -17.01
N ARG A 134 23.79 -12.11 -15.77
CA ARG A 134 25.16 -12.55 -15.43
C ARG A 134 25.35 -14.04 -15.66
N PHE A 135 24.36 -14.87 -15.35
CA PHE A 135 24.38 -16.30 -15.66
C PHE A 135 24.45 -16.54 -17.17
N ARG A 136 23.63 -15.83 -17.95
CA ARG A 136 23.63 -15.92 -19.42
C ARG A 136 24.97 -15.55 -20.01
N LEU A 137 25.60 -14.47 -19.53
CA LEU A 137 26.91 -14.04 -20.01
C LEU A 137 28.02 -15.06 -19.71
N SER A 138 27.95 -15.80 -18.61
CA SER A 138 28.96 -16.80 -18.28
C SER A 138 28.73 -18.17 -18.91
N ASN A 139 27.49 -18.55 -19.20
CA ASN A 139 27.12 -19.90 -19.66
C ASN A 139 26.57 -19.92 -21.10
N GLY A 140 26.36 -18.76 -21.73
CA GLY A 140 25.76 -18.62 -23.06
C GLY A 140 24.24 -18.71 -23.11
N GLN A 141 23.59 -19.18 -22.04
CA GLN A 141 22.14 -19.37 -21.96
C GLN A 141 21.59 -19.00 -20.58
N PHE A 142 20.31 -18.63 -20.49
CA PHE A 142 19.62 -18.47 -19.20
C PHE A 142 19.47 -19.81 -18.47
N PRO A 143 19.41 -19.82 -17.13
CA PRO A 143 19.25 -21.05 -16.38
C PRO A 143 17.84 -21.62 -16.55
N GLU A 144 17.67 -22.94 -16.40
CA GLU A 144 16.35 -23.58 -16.41
C GLU A 144 15.52 -23.23 -15.16
N THR A 145 16.19 -22.98 -14.03
CA THR A 145 15.56 -22.63 -12.76
C THR A 145 16.30 -21.51 -12.03
N LEU A 146 15.62 -20.80 -11.13
CA LEU A 146 16.22 -19.69 -10.37
C LEU A 146 17.27 -20.18 -9.35
N GLU A 147 17.16 -21.42 -8.88
CA GLU A 147 18.08 -22.01 -7.90
C GLU A 147 19.53 -22.08 -8.40
N LEU A 148 19.72 -22.20 -9.73
CA LEU A 148 21.04 -22.20 -10.36
C LEU A 148 21.76 -20.84 -10.26
N LEU A 149 21.08 -19.79 -9.84
CA LEU A 149 21.68 -18.47 -9.58
C LEU A 149 22.47 -18.46 -8.25
N VAL A 150 22.14 -19.34 -7.31
CA VAL A 150 22.74 -19.39 -5.97
C VAL A 150 23.91 -20.38 -5.95
N PRO A 151 25.01 -20.08 -5.21
CA PRO A 151 25.33 -18.81 -4.56
C PRO A 151 26.09 -17.84 -5.47
N ARG A 152 26.44 -18.26 -6.69
CA ARG A 152 27.43 -17.57 -7.53
C ARG A 152 26.98 -16.19 -8.03
N PHE A 153 25.70 -16.05 -8.40
CA PHE A 153 25.16 -14.83 -9.00
C PHE A 153 24.30 -14.03 -8.01
N VAL A 154 23.70 -14.70 -7.03
CA VAL A 154 22.97 -14.10 -5.91
C VAL A 154 23.17 -14.91 -4.63
N SER A 155 23.24 -14.26 -3.47
CA SER A 155 23.48 -14.92 -2.18
C SER A 155 22.29 -15.74 -1.69
N ARG A 156 21.07 -15.24 -1.91
CA ARG A 156 19.80 -15.91 -1.59
C ARG A 156 18.72 -15.40 -2.54
N LEU A 157 17.82 -16.27 -2.96
CA LEU A 157 16.66 -15.88 -3.75
C LEU A 157 15.64 -15.09 -2.89
N PRO A 158 15.20 -13.91 -3.34
CA PRO A 158 14.02 -13.27 -2.76
C PRO A 158 12.77 -14.09 -3.10
N HIS A 159 11.77 -14.01 -2.23
CA HIS A 159 10.44 -14.57 -2.47
C HIS A 159 9.45 -13.44 -2.76
N ASP A 160 8.39 -13.77 -3.47
CA ASP A 160 7.29 -12.88 -3.77
C ASP A 160 6.54 -12.51 -2.48
N LEU A 161 6.41 -11.21 -2.23
CA LEU A 161 5.80 -10.62 -1.04
C LEU A 161 4.32 -10.96 -0.90
N ILE A 162 3.62 -11.19 -2.02
CA ILE A 162 2.17 -11.41 -2.01
C ILE A 162 1.83 -12.86 -1.60
N PRO A 163 2.22 -13.90 -2.37
CA PRO A 163 1.92 -15.27 -2.03
C PRO A 163 2.90 -15.85 -0.99
N GLY A 164 4.03 -15.18 -0.71
CA GLY A 164 5.11 -15.72 0.14
C GLY A 164 5.88 -16.88 -0.50
N LYS A 165 5.81 -17.03 -1.82
CA LYS A 165 6.40 -18.13 -2.60
C LYS A 165 7.54 -17.62 -3.48
N PRO A 166 8.42 -18.47 -4.00
CA PRO A 166 9.39 -18.04 -5.00
C PRO A 166 8.72 -17.32 -6.18
N TYR A 167 9.42 -16.32 -6.75
CA TYR A 167 8.96 -15.66 -7.97
C TYR A 167 8.76 -16.67 -9.09
N ARG A 168 7.76 -16.40 -9.94
CA ARG A 168 7.47 -17.26 -11.09
C ARG A 168 8.46 -16.94 -12.20
N TYR A 169 9.06 -17.98 -12.75
CA TYR A 169 10.08 -17.88 -13.78
C TYR A 169 9.84 -18.94 -14.86
N ARG A 170 9.98 -18.54 -16.12
CA ARG A 170 9.99 -19.48 -17.26
C ARG A 170 10.79 -18.90 -18.42
N LEU A 171 11.39 -19.79 -19.21
CA LEU A 171 11.97 -19.45 -20.50
C LEU A 171 10.87 -19.39 -21.57
N THR A 172 11.05 -18.50 -22.53
CA THR A 172 10.20 -18.39 -23.73
C THR A 172 10.91 -19.02 -24.92
N GLU A 173 10.14 -19.42 -25.94
CA GLU A 173 10.67 -20.07 -27.15
C GLU A 173 11.70 -19.20 -27.90
N ASN A 174 11.60 -17.88 -27.76
CA ASN A 174 12.54 -16.92 -28.35
C ASN A 174 13.83 -16.72 -27.54
N GLY A 175 14.08 -17.54 -26.51
CA GLY A 175 15.29 -17.48 -25.69
C GLY A 175 15.33 -16.34 -24.67
N GLN A 176 14.21 -15.67 -24.42
CA GLN A 176 14.05 -14.73 -23.30
C GLN A 176 13.52 -15.46 -22.05
N PHE A 177 13.41 -14.73 -20.95
CA PHE A 177 12.70 -15.18 -19.76
C PHE A 177 11.51 -14.30 -19.42
N VAL A 178 10.49 -14.90 -18.80
CA VAL A 178 9.42 -14.22 -18.07
C VAL A 178 9.70 -14.39 -16.58
N LEU A 179 9.65 -13.27 -15.85
CA LEU A 179 9.77 -13.23 -14.39
C LEU A 179 8.59 -12.42 -13.85
N TYR A 180 7.82 -12.96 -12.89
CA TYR A 180 6.66 -12.26 -12.38
C TYR A 180 6.26 -12.64 -10.95
N SER A 181 5.51 -11.74 -10.32
CA SER A 181 4.74 -11.94 -9.09
C SER A 181 3.26 -12.07 -9.44
N VAL A 182 2.49 -12.79 -8.62
CA VAL A 182 1.04 -13.02 -8.83
C VAL A 182 0.20 -11.73 -8.79
N GLY A 183 0.80 -10.59 -8.47
CA GLY A 183 0.12 -9.30 -8.47
C GLY A 183 -0.76 -9.04 -7.25
N TRP A 184 -1.34 -7.84 -7.21
CA TRP A 184 -2.12 -7.37 -6.06
C TRP A 184 -3.52 -7.99 -5.96
N ASN A 185 -4.02 -8.55 -7.07
CA ASN A 185 -5.30 -9.27 -7.12
C ASN A 185 -5.20 -10.69 -6.51
N GLU A 186 -4.00 -11.10 -6.07
CA GLU A 186 -3.71 -12.41 -5.46
C GLU A 186 -4.03 -13.60 -6.38
N LYS A 187 -4.08 -13.39 -7.70
CA LYS A 187 -4.46 -14.41 -8.68
C LYS A 187 -3.39 -14.52 -9.75
N ASP A 188 -2.82 -15.72 -9.88
CA ASP A 188 -1.84 -16.05 -10.94
C ASP A 188 -2.55 -16.03 -12.31
N ASP A 189 -2.21 -15.04 -13.13
CA ASP A 189 -2.71 -14.87 -14.50
C ASP A 189 -1.68 -15.37 -15.56
N GLY A 190 -0.72 -16.21 -15.14
CA GLY A 190 0.22 -16.89 -16.03
C GLY A 190 1.35 -16.01 -16.59
N GLY A 191 1.66 -14.90 -15.93
CA GLY A 191 2.57 -13.86 -16.38
C GLY A 191 1.92 -12.85 -17.32
N ALA A 192 0.60 -12.70 -17.29
CA ALA A 192 -0.13 -11.71 -18.08
C ALA A 192 -0.25 -10.40 -17.29
N PRO A 193 0.35 -9.28 -17.73
CA PRO A 193 0.27 -8.03 -17.00
C PRO A 193 -1.13 -7.41 -17.09
N GLY A 194 -1.56 -6.72 -16.03
CA GLY A 194 -2.77 -5.90 -16.05
C GLY A 194 -2.68 -4.74 -17.05
N LYS A 195 -3.84 -4.21 -17.47
CA LYS A 195 -3.97 -3.20 -18.52
C LYS A 195 -3.93 -1.77 -17.98
N THR A 196 -4.05 -1.58 -16.66
CA THR A 196 -4.14 -0.26 -16.03
C THR A 196 -2.75 0.27 -15.64
N LEU A 197 -2.62 1.60 -15.61
CA LEU A 197 -1.44 2.29 -15.12
C LEU A 197 -1.33 2.23 -13.58
N PRO A 198 -0.12 2.15 -13.02
CA PRO A 198 1.18 2.11 -13.70
C PRO A 198 1.43 0.76 -14.41
N VAL A 199 1.94 0.80 -15.65
CA VAL A 199 1.96 -0.38 -16.53
C VAL A 199 2.77 -1.52 -15.90
N GLY A 200 2.13 -2.63 -15.57
CA GLY A 200 2.77 -3.82 -14.96
C GLY A 200 2.70 -3.87 -13.43
N PHE A 201 2.05 -2.92 -12.78
CA PHE A 201 1.69 -2.96 -11.35
C PHE A 201 0.21 -2.60 -11.17
N ASP A 202 -0.65 -3.26 -11.94
CA ASP A 202 -2.09 -3.05 -11.80
C ASP A 202 -2.55 -3.61 -10.45
N GLU A 203 -3.48 -2.89 -9.82
CA GLU A 203 -4.05 -3.22 -8.51
C GLU A 203 -5.17 -4.26 -8.63
N LYS A 204 -5.88 -4.28 -9.76
CA LYS A 204 -7.15 -4.99 -9.92
C LYS A 204 -7.01 -6.26 -10.74
N GLU A 205 -6.09 -6.28 -11.69
CA GLU A 205 -5.96 -7.38 -12.64
C GLU A 205 -4.52 -7.69 -13.01
N GLY A 206 -4.25 -8.95 -13.35
CA GLY A 206 -2.98 -9.37 -13.91
C GLY A 206 -1.85 -9.47 -12.91
N ASP A 207 -0.79 -10.08 -13.40
CA ASP A 207 0.45 -10.30 -12.69
C ASP A 207 1.37 -9.07 -12.75
N TRP A 208 2.28 -8.98 -11.79
CA TRP A 208 3.33 -7.98 -11.81
C TRP A 208 4.54 -8.56 -12.56
N VAL A 209 4.70 -8.19 -13.82
CA VAL A 209 5.64 -8.83 -14.76
C VAL A 209 6.86 -7.96 -15.01
N TRP A 210 8.06 -8.56 -14.92
CA TRP A 210 9.31 -7.91 -15.34
C TRP A 210 9.28 -7.61 -16.85
N LYS A 211 9.66 -6.38 -17.22
CA LYS A 211 9.67 -5.94 -18.60
C LYS A 211 11.09 -5.73 -19.09
N TYR A 212 11.35 -6.20 -20.29
CA TYR A 212 12.52 -5.77 -21.04
C TYR A 212 12.34 -4.30 -21.44
N PRO A 213 13.42 -3.51 -21.43
CA PRO A 213 13.39 -2.21 -22.08
C PRO A 213 13.03 -2.39 -23.56
N ASN A 214 12.09 -1.59 -24.04
CA ASN A 214 11.82 -1.50 -25.47
C ASN A 214 13.12 -1.01 -26.15
N LYS A 215 13.50 -1.69 -27.25
CA LYS A 215 14.64 -1.26 -28.07
C LYS A 215 14.38 0.10 -28.71
#